data_AF-A0A2M8AWR0-F1
#
_entry.id   AF-A0A2M8AWR0-F1
#
_cell.length_a   1.000
_cell.length_b   1.000
_cell.length_c   1.000
_cell.angle_alpha   90.00
_cell.angle_beta   90.00
_cell.angle_gamma   90.00
#
_symmetry.space_group_name_H-M   'P 1'
#
loop_
_entity.id
_entity.type
_entity.pdbx_description
1 polymer ?
#
loop_
_entity_poly.entity_id
_entity_poly.type
_entity_poly.pdbx_seq_one_letter_code
_entity_poly.pdbx_strand_id
1 'polypeptide(L)'
;MSGKFLYLSSYQKSKTKPNLIDHYGILDIGNILNHPQGNGEMPIVIHQAIPYVRIDWLMSTGCWETIGKVKDSEIENAKIRIRKAIKNPSYNLFGNNCEHFARYVVAGIRESKQLQTAVGVATVGTLLYLV
;
A
#
# COMPACT_ATOMS: atom_id res chain seq x y z
N MET A 1 -23.39 -11.50 12.58
CA MET A 1 -22.02 -11.95 12.27
C MET A 1 -21.31 -10.83 11.52
N SER A 2 -20.53 -10.01 12.21
CA SER A 2 -19.69 -8.99 11.57
C SER A 2 -18.48 -9.71 10.95
N GLY A 3 -18.49 -9.85 9.62
CA GLY A 3 -17.37 -10.47 8.90
C GLY A 3 -16.10 -9.63 9.03
N LYS A 4 -14.95 -10.30 9.09
CA LYS A 4 -13.64 -9.65 9.12
C LYS A 4 -13.06 -9.63 7.71
N PHE A 5 -12.51 -8.49 7.26
CA PHE A 5 -12.04 -8.32 5.88
C PHE A 5 -10.85 -7.36 5.76
N LEU A 6 -10.02 -7.58 4.73
CA LEU A 6 -8.99 -6.63 4.28
C LEU A 6 -9.33 -6.14 2.88
N TYR A 7 -9.28 -4.82 2.67
CA TYR A 7 -9.51 -4.19 1.37
C TYR A 7 -8.33 -3.31 0.95
N LEU A 8 -7.97 -3.39 -0.32
CA LEU A 8 -7.22 -2.33 -0.99
C LEU A 8 -8.14 -1.12 -1.10
N SER A 9 -7.69 0.03 -0.61
CA SER A 9 -8.47 1.26 -0.64
C SER A 9 -7.62 2.42 -1.15
N SER A 10 -8.27 3.37 -1.83
CA SER A 10 -7.70 4.66 -2.21
C SER A 10 -8.37 5.80 -1.47
N TYR A 11 -7.59 6.83 -1.22
CA TYR A 11 -8.05 8.11 -0.73
C TYR A 11 -7.83 9.16 -1.81
N GLN A 12 -8.86 9.94 -2.10
CA GLN A 12 -8.78 11.13 -2.94
C GLN A 12 -8.99 12.35 -2.04
N LYS A 13 -7.98 13.21 -1.97
CA LYS A 13 -8.02 14.49 -1.24
C LYS A 13 -8.85 15.53 -1.98
N SER A 14 -8.95 15.43 -3.31
CA SER A 14 -9.67 16.40 -4.14
C SER A 14 -10.65 15.76 -5.13
N LYS A 15 -11.95 16.06 -4.95
CA LYS A 15 -13.01 15.74 -5.94
C LYS A 15 -12.88 16.50 -7.26
N THR A 16 -12.04 17.54 -7.33
CA THR A 16 -11.87 18.39 -8.53
C THR A 16 -10.76 17.91 -9.46
N LYS A 17 -9.98 16.91 -9.07
CA LYS A 17 -8.96 16.25 -9.91
C LYS A 17 -9.16 14.73 -9.86
N PRO A 18 -10.22 14.20 -10.48
CA PRO A 18 -10.63 12.78 -10.35
C PRO A 18 -9.57 11.77 -10.84
N ASN A 19 -8.55 12.22 -11.58
CA ASN A 19 -7.48 11.37 -12.11
C ASN A 19 -6.21 11.33 -11.22
N LEU A 20 -6.21 12.03 -10.07
CA LEU A 20 -5.09 11.99 -9.14
C LEU A 20 -5.50 11.20 -7.89
N ILE A 21 -5.09 9.94 -7.83
CA ILE A 21 -5.20 9.16 -6.59
C ILE A 21 -4.12 9.67 -5.66
N ASP A 22 -4.54 10.34 -4.58
CA ASP A 22 -3.63 11.02 -3.67
C ASP A 22 -2.98 10.05 -2.68
N HIS A 23 -3.66 8.95 -2.32
CA HIS A 23 -3.10 7.96 -1.41
C HIS A 23 -3.72 6.58 -1.55
N TYR A 24 -2.96 5.55 -1.19
CA TYR A 24 -3.45 4.18 -1.07
C TYR A 24 -3.19 3.62 0.31
N GLY A 25 -4.02 2.67 0.71
CA GLY A 25 -3.95 2.01 2.01
C GLY A 25 -4.69 0.70 2.02
N ILE A 26 -4.63 0.04 3.16
CA ILE A 26 -5.33 -1.21 3.45
C ILE A 26 -6.37 -0.90 4.52
N LEU A 27 -7.64 -1.13 4.21
CA LEU A 27 -8.72 -1.03 5.17
C LEU A 27 -8.90 -2.37 5.85
N ASP A 28 -8.76 -2.40 7.18
CA ASP A 28 -9.01 -3.56 8.03
C ASP A 28 -10.35 -3.38 8.75
N ILE A 29 -11.31 -4.26 8.42
CA ILE A 29 -12.63 -4.34 9.03
C ILE A 29 -12.65 -5.56 9.95
N GLY A 30 -13.02 -5.36 11.22
CA GLY A 30 -13.13 -6.46 12.18
C GLY A 30 -11.80 -6.87 12.83
N ASN A 31 -10.75 -6.05 12.68
CA ASN A 31 -9.42 -6.24 13.25
C ASN A 31 -8.80 -7.60 12.87
N ILE A 32 -8.71 -7.89 11.57
CA ILE A 32 -8.01 -9.06 11.03
C ILE A 32 -6.55 -9.09 11.46
N LEU A 33 -5.90 -7.93 11.54
CA LEU A 33 -4.49 -7.85 11.89
C LEU A 33 -4.22 -8.21 13.35
N ASN A 34 -5.28 -8.20 14.19
CA ASN A 34 -5.19 -8.26 15.64
C ASN A 34 -4.24 -7.18 16.18
N HIS A 35 -4.36 -5.97 15.63
CA HIS A 35 -3.53 -4.83 16.01
C HIS A 35 -4.10 -4.16 17.28
N PRO A 36 -3.28 -3.73 18.25
CA PRO A 36 -3.76 -3.11 19.49
C PRO A 36 -4.60 -1.84 19.28
N GLN A 37 -4.38 -1.11 18.19
CA GLN A 37 -5.18 0.07 17.84
C GLN A 37 -6.55 -0.30 17.22
N GLY A 38 -6.77 -1.55 16.80
CA GLY A 38 -8.08 -2.00 16.30
C GLY A 38 -8.91 -2.61 17.42
N ASN A 39 -10.14 -2.16 17.60
CA ASN A 39 -11.08 -2.75 18.58
C ASN A 39 -12.02 -3.82 17.97
N GLY A 40 -11.96 -4.01 16.65
CA GLY A 40 -12.82 -4.95 15.92
C GLY A 40 -14.22 -4.40 15.58
N GLU A 41 -14.57 -3.22 16.09
CA GLU A 41 -15.85 -2.56 15.81
C GLU A 41 -15.67 -1.45 14.77
N MET A 42 -14.67 -0.60 14.96
CA MET A 42 -14.36 0.49 14.07
C MET A 42 -13.24 0.07 13.10
N PRO A 43 -13.41 0.28 11.78
CA PRO A 43 -12.37 -0.01 10.81
C PRO A 43 -11.13 0.87 11.01
N ILE A 44 -9.97 0.31 10.71
CA ILE A 44 -8.69 1.02 10.69
C ILE A 44 -8.12 1.03 9.27
N VAL A 45 -7.34 2.06 8.95
CA VAL A 45 -6.60 2.16 7.70
C VAL A 45 -5.10 2.06 8.00
N ILE A 46 -4.44 1.15 7.30
CA ILE A 46 -2.99 0.98 7.29
C ILE A 46 -2.45 1.60 6.01
N HIS A 47 -1.63 2.63 6.12
CA HIS A 47 -1.12 3.34 4.96
C HIS A 47 0.29 3.87 5.22
N GLN A 48 1.09 3.93 4.16
CA GLN A 48 2.43 4.49 4.25
C GLN A 48 2.35 6.02 4.36
N ALA A 49 2.94 6.62 5.39
CA ALA A 49 3.17 8.05 5.51
C ALA A 49 4.65 8.29 5.82
N ILE A 50 5.46 8.49 4.77
CA ILE A 50 6.92 8.53 4.85
C ILE A 50 7.36 9.47 6.00
N PRO A 51 8.26 9.02 6.90
CA PRO A 51 9.07 7.80 6.83
C PRO A 51 8.47 6.54 7.50
N TYR A 52 7.20 6.55 7.90
CA TYR A 52 6.58 5.48 8.69
C TYR A 52 5.40 4.81 7.98
N VAL A 53 4.98 3.64 8.48
CA VAL A 53 3.64 3.11 8.23
C VAL A 53 2.74 3.60 9.35
N ARG A 54 1.60 4.18 9.01
CA ARG A 54 0.57 4.60 9.96
C ARG A 54 -0.58 3.62 9.99
N ILE A 55 -1.17 3.52 11.18
CA ILE A 55 -2.40 2.81 11.44
C ILE A 55 -3.30 3.79 12.17
N ASP A 56 -4.39 4.16 11.52
CA ASP A 56 -5.32 5.17 12.01
C ASP A 56 -6.76 4.67 11.89
N TRP A 57 -7.65 5.18 12.73
CA TRP A 57 -9.07 4.92 12.58
C TRP A 57 -9.59 5.48 11.27
N LEU A 58 -10.46 4.76 10.56
CA LEU A 58 -11.02 5.24 9.29
C LEU A 58 -11.64 6.63 9.43
N MET A 59 -12.37 6.86 10.54
CA MET A 59 -13.05 8.14 10.81
C MET A 59 -12.10 9.34 10.96
N SER A 60 -10.81 9.13 11.22
CA SER A 60 -9.82 10.22 11.34
C SER A 60 -9.00 10.47 10.06
N THR A 61 -9.22 9.69 9.00
CA THR A 61 -8.38 9.70 7.78
C THR A 61 -9.09 10.19 6.52
N GLY A 62 -10.35 10.59 6.62
CA GLY A 62 -11.15 11.13 5.50
C GLY A 62 -11.97 10.09 4.74
N CYS A 63 -12.32 10.39 3.49
CA CYS A 63 -13.14 9.50 2.67
C CYS A 63 -12.26 8.53 1.87
N TRP A 64 -12.45 7.23 2.09
CA TRP A 64 -11.76 6.15 1.39
C TRP A 64 -12.72 5.36 0.53
N GLU A 65 -12.25 4.95 -0.64
CA GLU A 65 -12.97 4.08 -1.56
C GLU A 65 -12.27 2.73 -1.64
N THR A 66 -13.03 1.64 -1.53
CA THR A 66 -12.48 0.29 -1.69
C THR A 66 -12.31 -0.04 -3.17
N ILE A 67 -11.08 -0.35 -3.57
CA ILE A 67 -10.74 -0.73 -4.95
C ILE A 67 -10.87 -2.24 -5.14
N GLY A 68 -10.55 -3.02 -4.11
CA GLY A 68 -10.58 -4.47 -4.20
C GLY A 68 -10.48 -5.15 -2.85
N LYS A 69 -10.95 -6.39 -2.78
CA LYS A 69 -10.90 -7.23 -1.58
C LYS A 69 -9.70 -8.17 -1.64
N VAL A 70 -8.97 -8.31 -0.54
CA VAL A 70 -7.96 -9.37 -0.40
C VAL A 70 -8.69 -10.71 -0.39
N LYS A 71 -8.26 -11.65 -1.24
CA LYS A 71 -8.84 -13.00 -1.28
C LYS A 71 -8.63 -13.69 0.06
N ASP A 72 -9.62 -14.47 0.50
CA ASP A 72 -9.55 -15.14 1.80
C ASP A 72 -8.30 -16.04 1.94
N SER A 73 -7.90 -16.69 0.84
CA SER A 73 -6.67 -17.50 0.77
C SER A 73 -5.36 -16.71 0.93
N GLU A 74 -5.39 -15.39 0.73
CA GLU A 74 -4.22 -14.50 0.79
C GLU A 74 -4.15 -13.67 2.09
N ILE A 75 -5.12 -13.80 2.98
CA ILE A 75 -5.21 -12.97 4.21
C ILE A 75 -3.95 -13.12 5.09
N GLU A 76 -3.48 -14.34 5.33
CA GLU A 76 -2.29 -14.55 6.18
C GLU A 76 -1.02 -13.99 5.53
N ASN A 77 -0.88 -14.15 4.22
CA ASN A 77 0.23 -13.55 3.46
C ASN A 77 0.18 -12.02 3.54
N ALA A 78 -1.00 -11.41 3.39
CA ALA A 78 -1.19 -9.96 3.54
C ALA A 78 -0.80 -9.47 4.95
N LYS A 79 -1.21 -10.19 6.01
CA LYS A 79 -0.82 -9.87 7.39
C LYS A 79 0.70 -9.92 7.59
N ILE A 80 1.38 -10.91 7.03
CA ILE A 80 2.85 -11.01 7.08
C ILE A 80 3.49 -9.81 6.37
N ARG A 81 3.00 -9.45 5.18
CA ARG A 81 3.49 -8.30 4.39
C ARG A 81 3.32 -6.98 5.16
N ILE A 82 2.16 -6.75 5.76
CA ILE A 82 1.88 -5.56 6.59
C ILE A 82 2.84 -5.49 7.79
N ARG A 83 3.00 -6.59 8.55
CA ARG A 83 3.91 -6.62 9.72
C ARG A 83 5.36 -6.36 9.33
N LYS A 84 5.81 -6.87 8.18
CA LYS A 84 7.15 -6.59 7.64
C LYS A 84 7.30 -5.10 7.29
N ALA A 85 6.30 -4.50 6.65
CA ALA A 85 6.32 -3.08 6.29
C ALA A 85 6.32 -2.16 7.52
N ILE A 86 5.56 -2.48 8.57
CA ILE A 86 5.58 -1.73 9.84
C ILE A 86 6.97 -1.76 10.48
N LYS A 87 7.64 -2.92 10.46
CA LYS A 87 8.99 -3.08 11.03
C LYS A 87 10.09 -2.42 10.20
N ASN A 88 9.90 -2.32 8.89
CA ASN A 88 10.88 -1.73 7.98
C ASN A 88 10.18 -0.79 6.98
N PRO A 89 9.78 0.42 7.42
CA PRO A 89 8.96 1.33 6.62
C PRO A 89 9.75 2.01 5.49
N SER A 90 11.08 1.94 5.52
CA SER A 90 12.00 2.44 4.48
C SER A 90 12.14 1.49 3.28
N TYR A 91 11.47 0.33 3.28
CA TYR A 91 11.60 -0.69 2.24
C TYR A 91 11.23 -0.20 0.81
N ASN A 92 10.56 0.95 0.65
CA ASN A 92 10.06 1.45 -0.65
C ASN A 92 10.28 2.98 -0.84
N LEU A 93 11.52 3.47 -0.71
CA LEU A 93 11.85 4.91 -0.64
C LEU A 93 11.80 5.73 -1.96
N PHE A 94 11.23 5.25 -3.07
CA PHE A 94 11.08 6.09 -4.27
C PHE A 94 9.73 5.91 -4.98
N GLY A 95 9.09 7.04 -5.32
CA GLY A 95 7.91 7.22 -6.20
C GLY A 95 6.70 6.29 -5.98
N ASN A 96 5.55 6.82 -5.55
CA ASN A 96 4.28 6.07 -5.37
C ASN A 96 4.29 5.02 -4.23
N ASN A 97 5.02 5.29 -3.14
CA ASN A 97 5.23 4.34 -2.02
C ASN A 97 3.91 3.79 -1.42
N CYS A 98 2.87 4.60 -1.28
CA CYS A 98 1.58 4.14 -0.76
C CYS A 98 0.85 3.17 -1.71
N GLU A 99 0.86 3.44 -3.03
CA GLU A 99 0.29 2.54 -4.05
C GLU A 99 1.05 1.21 -4.07
N HIS A 100 2.39 1.28 -4.12
CA HIS A 100 3.25 0.10 -4.14
C HIS A 100 3.09 -0.74 -2.87
N PHE A 101 3.03 -0.11 -1.71
CA PHE A 101 2.74 -0.78 -0.45
C PHE A 101 1.39 -1.50 -0.50
N ALA A 102 0.31 -0.79 -0.84
CA ALA A 102 -1.03 -1.34 -0.77
C ALA A 102 -1.24 -2.47 -1.81
N ARG A 103 -0.73 -2.30 -3.03
CA ARG A 103 -0.72 -3.36 -4.05
C ARG A 103 0.15 -4.54 -3.64
N TYR A 104 1.34 -4.32 -3.07
CA TYR A 104 2.19 -5.41 -2.57
C TYR A 104 1.47 -6.23 -1.51
N VAL A 105 0.77 -5.58 -0.57
CA VAL A 105 0.00 -6.29 0.46
C VAL A 105 -1.08 -7.19 -0.15
N VAL A 106 -1.77 -6.72 -1.19
CA VAL A 106 -2.90 -7.44 -1.81
C VAL A 106 -2.44 -8.51 -2.82
N ALA A 107 -1.52 -8.18 -3.72
CA ALA A 107 -1.11 -9.03 -4.84
C ALA A 107 0.17 -9.84 -4.56
N GLY A 108 0.99 -9.45 -3.58
CA GLY A 108 2.27 -10.09 -3.30
C GLY A 108 3.38 -9.82 -4.31
N ILE A 109 3.06 -9.20 -5.44
CA ILE A 109 4.01 -8.80 -6.48
C ILE A 109 4.63 -7.47 -6.09
N ARG A 110 5.96 -7.43 -5.94
CA ARG A 110 6.73 -6.18 -5.84
C ARG A 110 6.83 -5.57 -7.22
N GLU A 111 5.75 -4.99 -7.74
CA GLU A 111 5.88 -4.18 -8.95
C GLU A 111 6.67 -2.94 -8.57
N SER A 112 7.86 -2.77 -9.12
CA SER A 112 8.58 -1.50 -9.13
C SER A 112 8.30 -0.87 -10.48
N LYS A 113 7.44 0.16 -10.54
CA LYS A 113 7.21 0.92 -11.79
C LYS A 113 8.52 1.55 -12.31
N GLN A 114 9.53 1.68 -11.45
CA GLN A 114 10.85 2.19 -11.82
C GLN A 114 11.65 1.21 -12.71
N LEU A 115 11.45 -0.12 -12.58
CA LEU A 115 12.16 -1.07 -13.44
C LEU A 115 11.57 -1.16 -14.86
N GLN A 116 10.30 -0.76 -15.05
CA GLN A 116 9.71 -0.66 -16.40
C GLN A 116 10.12 0.62 -17.14
N THR A 117 10.70 1.61 -16.44
CA THR A 117 11.28 2.79 -17.11
C THR A 117 12.77 2.59 -17.44
N ALA A 118 13.45 1.66 -16.78
CA ALA A 118 14.87 1.35 -17.02
C ALA A 118 15.13 0.40 -18.22
N VAL A 119 14.11 -0.24 -18.78
CA VAL A 119 14.21 -1.02 -20.03
C VAL A 119 13.93 -0.16 -21.27
N GLY A 120 13.66 1.15 -21.08
CA GLY A 120 13.15 2.04 -22.13
C GLY A 120 13.99 3.27 -22.46
N VAL A 121 15.23 3.40 -21.97
CA VAL A 121 16.17 4.44 -22.43
C VAL A 121 17.59 3.88 -22.42
N ALA A 122 17.98 3.23 -23.51
CA ALA A 122 19.38 3.14 -23.90
C ALA A 122 19.83 4.53 -24.37
N THR A 123 20.08 5.46 -23.46
CA THR A 123 20.96 6.60 -23.76
C THR A 123 22.38 6.19 -23.45
N VAL A 124 23.04 5.80 -24.53
CA VAL A 124 24.48 5.61 -24.67
C VAL A 124 25.27 6.67 -23.89
N GLY A 125 26.11 6.20 -22.97
CA GLY A 125 27.13 6.95 -22.23
C GLY A 125 27.61 6.01 -21.12
N THR A 126 28.76 5.33 -21.20
CA THR A 126 30.09 5.83 -21.57
C THR A 126 31.01 4.62 -21.86
N LEU A 127 31.85 4.76 -22.90
CA LEU A 127 33.11 4.08 -23.22
C LEU A 127 33.57 2.85 -22.41
N LEU A 128 33.87 1.77 -23.13
CA LEU A 128 35.07 0.97 -22.87
C LEU A 128 35.87 0.81 -24.18
N TYR A 129 36.99 1.52 -24.22
CA TYR A 129 38.11 1.30 -25.13
C TYR A 129 38.74 -0.06 -24.76
N LEU A 130 38.92 -0.95 -25.74
CA LEU A 130 39.87 -2.06 -25.63
C LEU A 130 40.78 -1.99 -26.85
N VAL A 131 42.07 -1.74 -26.58
CA VAL A 131 43.20 -2.00 -27.47
C VAL A 131 43.59 -3.45 -27.31
#